data_AF-A0A1H6IA35-F1
#
_entry.id   AF-A0A1H6IA35-F1
#
_cell.length_a   1.000
_cell.length_b   1.000
_cell.length_c   1.000
_cell.angle_alpha   90.00
_cell.angle_beta   90.00
_cell.angle_gamma   90.00
#
_symmetry.space_group_name_H-M   'P 1'
#
loop_
_entity.id
_entity.type
_entity.pdbx_description
1 polymer ?
#
loop_
_entity_poly.entity_id
_entity_poly.type
_entity_poly.pdbx_seq_one_letter_code
_entity_poly.pdbx_strand_id
1 'polypeptide(L)'
;MDRDLDLRIKGHLYEVGIVNDDVLDTRQGFHAAEQGYASTLESVADCAGSDIVDRVAESIKTHIQEQEDRPTNQSVRREARTLLSDEGFVIDSYLSRA
;
A
#
# COMPACT_ATOMS: atom_id res chain seq x y z
N MET A 1 -5.39 -15.38 -4.32
CA MET A 1 -5.48 -14.68 -3.04
C MET A 1 -6.61 -15.24 -2.19
N ASP A 2 -6.39 -15.39 -0.89
CA ASP A 2 -7.42 -15.77 0.09
C ASP A 2 -8.49 -14.66 0.21
N ARG A 3 -9.76 -15.03 0.42
CA ARG A 3 -10.87 -14.09 0.63
C ARG A 3 -10.62 -13.19 1.84
N ASP A 4 -10.01 -13.73 2.90
CA ASP A 4 -9.72 -12.95 4.10
C ASP A 4 -8.68 -11.86 3.82
N LEU A 5 -7.72 -12.17 2.95
CA LEU A 5 -6.67 -11.24 2.55
C LEU A 5 -7.21 -10.13 1.62
N ASP A 6 -8.10 -10.48 0.68
CA ASP A 6 -8.81 -9.51 -0.17
C ASP A 6 -9.65 -8.53 0.67
N LEU A 7 -10.39 -9.04 1.66
CA LEU A 7 -11.15 -8.19 2.59
C LEU A 7 -10.23 -7.27 3.41
N ARG A 8 -9.06 -7.78 3.80
CA ARG A 8 -8.06 -7.01 4.54
C ARG A 8 -7.48 -5.87 3.71
N ILE A 9 -7.14 -6.11 2.45
CA ILE A 9 -6.68 -5.07 1.52
C ILE A 9 -7.76 -3.99 1.36
N LYS A 10 -9.02 -4.40 1.15
CA LYS A 10 -10.14 -3.46 1.03
C LYS A 10 -10.35 -2.62 2.29
N GLY A 11 -10.20 -3.22 3.47
CA GLY A 11 -10.23 -2.50 4.74
C GLY A 11 -9.14 -1.43 4.81
N HIS A 12 -7.91 -1.79 4.47
CA HIS A 12 -6.79 -0.84 4.44
C HIS A 12 -6.98 0.30 3.45
N LEU A 13 -7.47 0.02 2.23
CA LEU A 13 -7.74 1.07 1.25
C LEU A 13 -8.83 2.03 1.74
N TYR A 14 -9.86 1.51 2.41
CA TYR A 14 -10.88 2.34 3.04
C TYR A 14 -10.29 3.24 4.13
N GLU A 15 -9.43 2.70 4.99
CA GLU A 15 -8.74 3.48 6.03
C GLU A 15 -7.79 4.55 5.44
N VAL A 16 -7.05 4.20 4.38
CA VAL A 16 -6.23 5.17 3.63
C VAL A 16 -7.09 6.30 3.06
N GLY A 17 -8.30 5.98 2.59
CA GLY A 17 -9.27 6.99 2.15
C GLY A 17 -9.70 7.94 3.27
N ILE A 18 -10.00 7.41 4.46
CA ILE A 18 -10.32 8.23 5.64
C ILE A 18 -9.15 9.15 5.99
N VAL A 19 -7.93 8.59 6.10
CA VAL A 19 -6.73 9.36 6.44
C VAL A 19 -6.45 10.44 5.38
N ASN A 20 -6.63 10.12 4.10
CA ASN A 20 -6.51 11.10 3.02
C ASN A 20 -7.49 12.26 3.22
N ASP A 21 -8.75 11.99 3.54
CA ASP A 21 -9.77 13.04 3.69
C ASP A 21 -9.60 13.88 4.94
N ASP A 22 -9.11 13.27 6.02
CA ASP A 22 -8.88 13.94 7.29
C ASP A 22 -7.67 14.88 7.20
N VAL A 23 -6.66 14.53 6.39
CA VAL A 23 -5.39 15.27 6.30
C VAL A 23 -5.33 16.19 5.07
N LEU A 24 -5.89 15.78 3.93
CA LEU A 24 -5.80 16.52 2.67
C LEU A 24 -7.15 17.16 2.32
N ASP A 25 -7.13 18.47 2.06
CA ASP A 25 -8.30 19.26 1.67
C ASP A 25 -8.89 18.89 0.29
N THR A 26 -8.32 17.91 -0.41
CA THR A 26 -8.77 17.51 -1.75
C THR A 26 -8.55 16.03 -2.03
N ARG A 27 -9.53 15.43 -2.73
CA ARG A 27 -9.43 14.09 -3.32
C ARG A 27 -8.92 14.09 -4.76
N GLN A 28 -8.48 15.22 -5.31
CA GLN A 28 -8.01 15.28 -6.70
C GLN A 28 -6.84 14.32 -6.89
N GLY A 29 -7.00 13.33 -7.78
CA GLY A 29 -6.01 12.29 -8.05
C GLY A 29 -5.98 11.13 -7.05
N PHE A 30 -6.83 11.15 -6.01
CA PHE A 30 -6.86 10.10 -4.99
C PHE A 30 -7.21 8.75 -5.61
N HIS A 31 -8.21 8.71 -6.49
CA HIS A 31 -8.61 7.46 -7.15
C HIS A 31 -7.47 6.78 -7.92
N ALA A 32 -6.60 7.55 -8.58
CA ALA A 32 -5.44 6.99 -9.28
C ALA A 32 -4.37 6.48 -8.30
N ALA A 33 -4.16 7.20 -7.18
CA ALA A 33 -3.24 6.78 -6.13
C ALA A 33 -3.75 5.49 -5.45
N GLU A 34 -5.02 5.44 -5.07
CA GLU A 34 -5.71 4.30 -4.45
C GLU A 34 -5.61 3.04 -5.32
N GLN A 35 -5.87 3.13 -6.62
CA GLN A 35 -5.66 2.00 -7.54
C GLN A 35 -4.21 1.52 -7.52
N GLY A 36 -3.26 2.45 -7.44
CA GLY A 36 -1.85 2.12 -7.34
C GLY A 36 -1.48 1.42 -6.04
N TYR A 37 -2.03 1.87 -4.92
CA TYR A 37 -1.87 1.24 -3.62
C TYR A 37 -2.49 -0.16 -3.63
N ALA A 38 -3.70 -0.31 -4.17
CA ALA A 38 -4.37 -1.59 -4.31
C ALA A 38 -3.50 -2.61 -5.04
N SER A 39 -2.97 -2.27 -6.22
CA SER A 39 -2.07 -3.17 -6.97
C SER A 39 -0.80 -3.53 -6.19
N THR A 40 -0.29 -2.61 -5.37
CA THR A 40 0.90 -2.88 -4.55
C THR A 40 0.58 -3.80 -3.39
N LEU A 41 -0.53 -3.56 -2.67
CA LEU A 41 -0.97 -4.41 -1.56
C LEU A 41 -1.36 -5.81 -2.05
N GLU A 42 -2.00 -5.93 -3.21
CA GLU A 42 -2.31 -7.22 -3.84
C GLU A 42 -1.06 -8.02 -4.17
N SER A 43 -0.06 -7.36 -4.76
CA SER A 43 1.22 -7.99 -5.08
C SER A 43 1.99 -8.42 -3.83
N VAL A 44 1.99 -7.60 -2.78
CA VAL A 44 2.57 -7.96 -1.46
C VAL A 44 1.83 -9.15 -0.83
N ALA A 45 0.50 -9.15 -0.89
CA ALA A 45 -0.33 -10.25 -0.42
C ALA A 45 0.04 -11.57 -1.09
N ASP A 46 0.25 -11.57 -2.40
CA ASP A 46 0.66 -12.76 -3.15
C ASP A 46 2.09 -13.22 -2.83
N CYS A 47 2.97 -12.31 -2.37
CA CYS A 47 4.37 -12.64 -2.00
C CYS A 47 4.53 -13.13 -0.55
N ALA A 48 3.85 -12.50 0.42
CA ALA A 48 4.16 -12.66 1.84
C ALA A 48 2.94 -12.71 2.78
N GLY A 49 1.71 -12.54 2.28
CA GLY A 49 0.50 -12.58 3.10
C GLY A 49 0.22 -11.32 3.93
N SER A 50 -0.61 -11.45 4.96
CA SER A 50 -1.25 -10.31 5.65
C SER A 50 -0.29 -9.39 6.38
N ASP A 51 0.75 -9.93 7.01
CA ASP A 51 1.56 -9.15 7.94
C ASP A 51 2.37 -8.07 7.23
N ILE A 52 2.85 -8.37 6.01
CA ILE A 52 3.56 -7.39 5.19
C ILE A 52 2.57 -6.41 4.53
N VAL A 53 1.37 -6.87 4.16
CA VAL A 53 0.29 -5.99 3.67
C VAL A 53 -0.06 -4.93 4.70
N ASP A 54 -0.22 -5.32 5.98
CA ASP A 54 -0.51 -4.39 7.06
C ASP A 54 0.58 -3.33 7.19
N ARG A 55 1.84 -3.74 7.19
CA ARG A 55 2.98 -2.82 7.33
C ARG A 55 3.06 -1.80 6.18
N VAL A 56 2.81 -2.24 4.94
CA VAL A 56 2.78 -1.35 3.78
C VAL A 56 1.57 -0.40 3.84
N ALA A 57 0.40 -0.89 4.26
CA ALA A 57 -0.77 -0.04 4.43
C ALA A 57 -0.56 1.03 5.52
N GLU A 58 0.05 0.65 6.65
CA GLU A 58 0.42 1.59 7.71
C GLU A 58 1.44 2.62 7.23
N SER A 59 2.41 2.25 6.39
CA SER A 59 3.38 3.21 5.86
C SER A 59 2.74 4.23 4.94
N ILE A 60 1.75 3.84 4.12
CA ILE A 60 0.97 4.76 3.30
C ILE A 60 0.22 5.75 4.17
N LYS A 61 -0.50 5.27 5.20
CA LYS A 61 -1.26 6.13 6.13
C LYS A 61 -0.34 7.09 6.87
N THR A 62 0.78 6.59 7.37
CA THR A 62 1.80 7.39 8.07
C THR A 62 2.38 8.46 7.16
N HIS A 63 2.70 8.13 5.91
CA HIS A 63 3.20 9.10 4.94
C HIS A 63 2.21 10.23 4.70
N ILE A 64 0.92 9.91 4.53
CA ILE A 64 -0.13 10.93 4.35
C ILE A 64 -0.19 11.84 5.57
N GLN A 65 -0.17 11.29 6.77
CA GLN A 65 -0.25 12.05 8.03
C GLN A 65 0.97 12.93 8.27
N GLU A 66 2.18 12.43 8.01
CA GLU A 66 3.42 13.12 8.33
C GLU A 66 3.84 14.13 7.25
N GLN A 67 3.60 13.80 5.98
CA GLN A 67 4.03 14.62 4.85
C GLN A 67 2.92 15.54 4.33
N GLU A 68 1.69 15.38 4.82
CA GLU A 68 0.50 16.06 4.31
C GLU A 68 0.41 15.97 2.77
N ASP A 69 0.86 14.83 2.22
CA ASP A 69 0.79 14.49 0.79
C ASP A 69 0.67 12.98 0.60
N ARG A 70 0.21 12.56 -0.57
CA ARG A 70 0.09 11.14 -0.93
C ARG A 70 1.42 10.57 -1.38
N PRO A 71 1.84 9.41 -0.86
CA PRO A 71 3.03 8.75 -1.40
C PRO A 71 2.78 8.34 -2.86
N THR A 72 3.79 8.49 -3.70
CA THR A 72 3.72 7.95 -5.07
C THR A 72 3.62 6.42 -5.04
N ASN A 73 2.93 5.81 -6.01
CA ASN A 73 2.93 4.34 -6.12
C ASN A 73 4.37 3.79 -6.19
N GLN A 74 5.28 4.46 -6.91
CA GLN A 74 6.68 4.06 -6.99
C GLN A 74 7.37 3.99 -5.63
N SER A 75 7.15 4.97 -4.74
CA SER A 75 7.74 4.96 -3.40
C SER A 75 7.17 3.82 -2.55
N VAL A 76 5.85 3.60 -2.59
CA VAL A 76 5.20 2.49 -1.88
C VAL A 76 5.75 1.14 -2.34
N ARG A 77 5.92 0.94 -3.66
CA ARG A 77 6.49 -0.30 -4.20
C ARG A 77 7.94 -0.52 -3.78
N ARG A 78 8.74 0.54 -3.71
CA ARG A 78 10.13 0.45 -3.24
C ARG A 78 10.20 0.07 -1.77
N GLU A 79 9.35 0.65 -0.94
CA GLU A 79 9.27 0.30 0.48
C GLU A 79 8.80 -1.14 0.68
N ALA A 80 7.73 -1.56 -0.01
CA ALA A 80 7.26 -2.94 -0.01
C ALA A 80 8.37 -3.92 -0.44
N ARG A 81 9.16 -3.57 -1.46
CA ARG A 81 10.31 -4.36 -1.91
C ARG A 81 11.37 -4.51 -0.83
N THR A 82 11.69 -3.43 -0.12
CA THR A 82 12.63 -3.47 1.01
C THR A 82 12.11 -4.37 2.12
N LEU A 83 10.86 -4.19 2.55
CA LEU A 83 10.22 -5.01 3.59
C LEU A 83 10.23 -6.51 3.24
N LEU A 84 9.88 -6.86 2.00
CA LEU A 84 9.92 -8.24 1.53
C LEU A 84 11.34 -8.81 1.51
N SER A 85 12.32 -8.02 1.06
CA SER A 85 13.72 -8.44 1.00
C SER A 85 14.29 -8.71 2.39
N ASP A 86 13.99 -7.82 3.35
CA ASP A 86 14.48 -7.91 4.73
C ASP A 86 13.95 -9.15 5.46
N GLU A 87 12.74 -9.57 5.13
CA GLU A 87 12.08 -10.77 5.68
C GLU A 87 12.37 -12.05 4.86
N GLY A 88 13.14 -11.95 3.78
CA GLY A 88 13.56 -13.09 2.96
C GLY A 88 12.49 -13.60 1.98
N PHE A 89 11.47 -12.81 1.66
CA PHE A 89 10.46 -13.16 0.68
C PHE A 89 10.92 -12.94 -0.76
N VAL A 90 10.42 -13.77 -1.68
CA VAL A 90 10.65 -13.61 -3.12
C VAL A 90 9.69 -12.58 -3.68
N ILE A 91 10.23 -11.65 -4.47
CA ILE A 91 9.52 -10.49 -4.98
C ILE A 91 9.07 -10.75 -6.41
N ASP A 92 7.83 -10.35 -6.74
CA ASP A 92 7.25 -10.59 -8.05
C ASP A 92 7.73 -9.61 -9.15
N SER A 93 7.24 -9.86 -10.36
CA SER A 93 7.54 -9.02 -11.53
C SER A 93 6.94 -7.61 -11.44
N TYR A 94 5.86 -7.42 -10.66
CA TYR A 94 5.27 -6.13 -10.46
C TYR A 94 6.19 -5.30 -9.58
N LEU A 95 6.51 -5.73 -8.36
CA LEU A 95 7.34 -5.00 -7.39
C LEU A 95 8.78 -4.81 -7.85
N SER A 96 9.35 -5.75 -8.61
CA SER A 96 10.73 -5.62 -9.13
C SER A 96 10.94 -4.43 -10.08
N ARG A 97 9.90 -3.91 -10.74
CA ARG A 97 9.98 -2.79 -11.71
C ARG A 97 9.95 -1.37 -11.06
N ALA A 98 10.20 -1.27 -9.76
CA ALA A 98 9.99 -0.06 -8.94
C ALA A 98 11.20 0.86 -8.86
#